data_AF-A0A0R0CP49-F1
#
_entry.id   AF-A0A0R0CP49-F1
#
_cell.length_a   1.000
_cell.length_b   1.000
_cell.length_c   1.000
_cell.angle_alpha   90.00
_cell.angle_beta   90.00
_cell.angle_gamma   90.00
#
_symmetry.space_group_name_H-M   'P 1'
#
loop_
_entity.id
_entity.type
_entity.pdbx_description
1 polymer ?
#
loop_
_entity_poly.entity_id
_entity_poly.type
_entity_poly.pdbx_seq_one_letter_code
_entity_poly.pdbx_strand_id
1 'polypeptide(L)'
;MNTPPDQTPRPQPGMPGYVPTDANGIVHIDTRYPIPFDQHSFGTAYYDTYDCKVLYNNMYVADQSIGGPVGEKSVSSASLGDLYPNKVLDGAPYGGIRNFPPPAKVTWRSKDGQPHEAMVDIGAIFKDQIVLHKVPQDQLPPILTAPIFPDIILEVNDRTINVYMRAHVSTRVLQELGNPLSDYRSDLILAYSKTYD
;
A
#
# COMPACT_ATOMS: atom_id res chain seq x y z
N MET A 1 26.73 -10.00 6.34
CA MET A 1 26.66 -9.97 4.87
C MET A 1 25.92 -8.69 4.50
N ASN A 2 26.57 -7.76 3.80
CA ASN A 2 25.95 -6.52 3.36
C ASN A 2 25.26 -6.78 2.03
N THR A 3 23.92 -6.89 2.04
CA THR A 3 23.14 -6.87 0.81
C THR A 3 23.39 -5.54 0.11
N PRO A 4 23.77 -5.50 -1.19
CA PRO A 4 23.89 -4.24 -1.90
C PRO A 4 22.54 -3.51 -1.86
N PRO A 5 22.50 -2.18 -1.70
CA PRO A 5 21.26 -1.44 -1.90
C PRO A 5 20.77 -1.73 -3.33
N ASP A 6 19.49 -2.05 -3.44
CA ASP A 6 18.79 -2.25 -4.71
C ASP A 6 19.14 -1.10 -5.67
N GLN A 7 19.77 -1.44 -6.79
CA GLN A 7 20.38 -0.53 -7.76
C GLN A 7 19.37 0.04 -8.77
N THR A 8 18.08 -0.08 -8.51
CA THR A 8 17.06 0.48 -9.40
C THR A 8 17.24 2.01 -9.50
N PRO A 9 17.44 2.55 -10.73
CA PRO A 9 17.57 3.99 -10.94
C PRO A 9 16.32 4.73 -10.49
N ARG A 10 16.49 5.93 -9.93
CA ARG A 10 15.35 6.82 -9.65
C ARG A 10 14.66 7.22 -10.97
N PRO A 11 13.32 7.40 -10.96
CA PRO A 11 12.62 7.96 -12.11
C PRO A 11 13.20 9.31 -12.54
N GLN A 12 13.16 9.59 -13.85
CA GLN A 12 13.68 10.83 -14.46
C GLN A 12 12.54 11.77 -14.87
N PRO A 13 12.81 13.08 -15.10
CA PRO A 13 11.79 14.01 -15.58
C PRO A 13 11.01 13.46 -16.78
N GLY A 14 9.68 13.44 -16.67
CA GLY A 14 8.79 12.90 -17.70
C GLY A 14 8.47 11.41 -17.59
N MET A 15 9.04 10.69 -16.61
CA MET A 15 8.67 9.30 -16.30
C MET A 15 7.65 9.23 -15.14
N PRO A 16 6.77 8.22 -15.13
CA PRO A 16 5.98 7.87 -13.95
C PRO A 16 6.84 7.78 -12.70
N GLY A 17 6.32 8.32 -11.60
CA GLY A 17 7.02 8.32 -10.32
C GLY A 17 8.14 9.34 -10.19
N TYR A 18 8.37 10.21 -11.18
CA TYR A 18 9.31 11.32 -11.01
C TYR A 18 8.84 12.29 -9.93
N VAL A 19 9.57 12.33 -8.82
CA VAL A 19 9.38 13.31 -7.76
C VAL A 19 10.28 14.53 -8.04
N PRO A 20 9.73 15.70 -8.38
CA PRO A 20 10.50 16.88 -8.72
C PRO A 20 11.25 17.42 -7.50
N THR A 21 12.54 17.74 -7.69
CA THR A 21 13.39 18.37 -6.68
C THR A 21 14.11 19.60 -7.22
N ASP A 22 14.41 20.57 -6.36
CA ASP A 22 15.27 21.70 -6.70
C ASP A 22 16.76 21.34 -6.68
N ALA A 23 17.63 22.35 -6.91
CA ALA A 23 19.08 22.19 -6.91
C ALA A 23 19.68 21.74 -5.57
N ASN A 24 18.95 21.90 -4.46
CA ASN A 24 19.35 21.46 -3.13
C ASN A 24 18.77 20.07 -2.77
N GLY A 25 18.01 19.46 -3.68
CA GLY A 25 17.35 18.17 -3.45
C GLY A 25 16.06 18.27 -2.64
N ILE A 26 15.51 19.46 -2.44
CA ILE A 26 14.21 19.64 -1.77
C ILE A 26 13.10 19.32 -2.77
N VAL A 27 12.09 18.59 -2.33
CA VAL A 27 10.93 18.23 -3.17
C VAL A 27 10.08 19.47 -3.45
N HIS A 28 9.51 19.57 -4.66
CA HIS A 28 8.58 20.63 -5.07
C HIS A 28 7.45 20.07 -5.93
N ILE A 29 6.49 19.39 -5.31
CA ILE A 29 5.33 18.83 -6.03
C ILE A 29 4.24 19.88 -6.13
N ASP A 30 3.91 20.30 -7.35
CA ASP A 30 2.75 21.16 -7.65
C ASP A 30 1.45 20.35 -7.59
N THR A 31 0.65 20.59 -6.56
CA THR A 31 -0.57 19.81 -6.26
C THR A 31 -1.73 20.14 -7.18
N ARG A 32 -1.57 21.06 -8.14
CA ARG A 32 -2.54 21.23 -9.25
C ARG A 32 -2.51 20.05 -10.22
N TYR A 33 -1.47 19.23 -10.14
CA TYR A 33 -1.30 17.99 -10.90
C TYR A 33 -1.35 16.78 -9.96
N PRO A 34 -1.55 15.57 -10.49
CA PRO A 34 -1.48 14.35 -9.70
C PRO A 34 -0.16 14.23 -8.93
N ILE A 35 -0.24 13.85 -7.66
CA ILE A 35 0.91 13.74 -6.76
C ILE A 35 1.68 12.44 -7.08
N PRO A 36 2.95 12.50 -7.52
CA PRO A 36 3.74 11.31 -7.82
C PRO A 36 4.32 10.67 -6.56
N PHE A 37 4.68 9.39 -6.65
CA PHE A 37 5.54 8.70 -5.67
C PHE A 37 6.60 7.84 -6.38
N ASP A 38 7.81 7.78 -5.86
CA ASP A 38 8.92 6.94 -6.38
C ASP A 38 9.19 5.70 -5.51
N GLN A 39 8.54 5.62 -4.36
CA GLN A 39 8.76 4.58 -3.36
C GLN A 39 7.47 4.32 -2.57
N HIS A 40 7.24 3.08 -2.15
CA HIS A 40 6.13 2.68 -1.30
C HIS A 40 6.58 1.76 -0.17
N SER A 41 5.69 1.59 0.80
CA SER A 41 5.74 0.51 1.76
C SER A 41 4.76 -0.59 1.36
N PHE A 42 5.04 -1.84 1.70
CA PHE A 42 4.15 -2.96 1.44
C PHE A 42 3.72 -3.68 2.72
N GLY A 43 2.42 -3.97 2.81
CA GLY A 43 1.79 -4.68 3.92
C GLY A 43 0.80 -5.72 3.41
N THR A 44 0.44 -6.65 4.29
CA THR A 44 -0.47 -7.74 3.94
C THR A 44 -1.43 -8.01 5.08
N ALA A 45 -2.66 -8.38 4.74
CA ALA A 45 -3.66 -8.88 5.67
C ALA A 45 -4.34 -10.11 5.09
N TYR A 46 -4.84 -10.99 5.95
CA TYR A 46 -5.54 -12.19 5.51
C TYR A 46 -6.68 -12.57 6.44
N TYR A 47 -7.87 -12.81 5.87
CA TYR A 47 -9.11 -13.06 6.58
C TYR A 47 -9.87 -14.23 5.97
N ASP A 48 -10.54 -15.04 6.79
CA ASP A 48 -11.27 -16.23 6.34
C ASP A 48 -10.42 -17.15 5.42
N THR A 49 -9.11 -17.25 5.67
CA THR A 49 -8.18 -18.08 4.88
C THR A 49 -7.40 -19.06 5.76
N TYR A 50 -6.79 -20.05 5.13
CA TYR A 50 -5.80 -20.93 5.75
C TYR A 50 -4.47 -20.85 5.01
N ASP A 51 -3.38 -21.00 5.76
CA ASP A 51 -2.00 -21.08 5.27
C ASP A 51 -1.65 -20.01 4.23
N CYS A 52 -2.16 -18.78 4.41
CA CYS A 52 -1.89 -17.67 3.49
C CYS A 52 -0.40 -17.31 3.49
N LYS A 53 0.20 -17.24 2.30
CA LYS A 53 1.57 -16.80 2.06
C LYS A 53 1.60 -15.75 0.97
N VAL A 54 2.36 -14.68 1.22
CA VAL A 54 2.58 -13.60 0.26
C VAL A 54 4.08 -13.37 0.13
N LEU A 55 4.60 -13.61 -1.07
CA LEU A 55 5.97 -13.31 -1.46
C LEU A 55 5.96 -12.06 -2.33
N TYR A 56 6.67 -11.01 -1.90
CA TYR A 56 6.85 -9.79 -2.67
C TYR A 56 8.24 -9.21 -2.42
N ASN A 57 8.86 -8.67 -3.45
CA ASN A 57 10.24 -8.18 -3.39
C ASN A 57 11.25 -9.22 -2.84
N ASN A 58 11.10 -10.49 -3.25
CA ASN A 58 11.88 -11.63 -2.77
C ASN A 58 11.83 -11.87 -1.24
N MET A 59 10.83 -11.32 -0.55
CA MET A 59 10.59 -11.54 0.88
C MET A 59 9.20 -12.11 1.14
N TYR A 60 9.11 -13.08 2.05
CA TYR A 60 7.81 -13.49 2.58
C TYR A 60 7.31 -12.39 3.52
N VAL A 61 6.37 -11.59 3.02
CA VAL A 61 5.74 -10.48 3.73
C VAL A 61 4.68 -11.00 4.70
N ALA A 62 4.00 -12.08 4.30
CA ALA A 62 3.15 -12.90 5.15
C ALA A 62 3.48 -14.38 4.96
N ASP A 63 3.47 -15.11 6.08
CA ASP A 63 3.40 -16.57 6.11
C ASP A 63 2.62 -16.99 7.36
N GLN A 64 1.34 -17.33 7.19
CA GLN A 64 0.46 -17.74 8.29
C GLN A 64 0.96 -19.00 9.01
N SER A 65 1.78 -19.83 8.36
CA SER A 65 2.35 -21.04 8.97
C SER A 65 3.52 -20.75 9.91
N ILE A 66 4.04 -19.51 9.93
CA ILE A 66 5.11 -19.09 10.83
C ILE A 66 4.50 -18.41 12.07
N GLY A 67 4.63 -19.05 13.23
CA GLY A 67 4.23 -18.48 14.52
C GLY A 67 2.75 -18.64 14.90
N GLY A 68 1.91 -19.18 14.01
CA GLY A 68 0.53 -19.57 14.29
C GLY A 68 0.31 -21.09 14.25
N PRO A 69 -0.83 -21.58 14.77
CA PRO A 69 -1.22 -22.98 14.62
C PRO A 69 -1.47 -23.31 13.15
N VAL A 70 -0.69 -24.27 12.63
CA VAL A 70 -0.78 -24.73 11.24
C VAL A 70 -2.17 -25.32 10.98
N GLY A 71 -2.79 -24.93 9.86
CA GLY A 71 -4.11 -25.43 9.48
C GLY A 71 -5.30 -24.79 10.22
N GLU A 72 -5.08 -23.75 11.03
CA GLU A 72 -6.18 -22.94 11.57
C GLU A 72 -6.59 -21.83 10.61
N LYS A 73 -7.89 -21.54 10.60
CA LYS A 73 -8.44 -20.45 9.79
C LYS A 73 -8.10 -19.12 10.43
N SER A 74 -7.71 -18.14 9.62
CA SER A 74 -7.60 -16.77 10.09
C SER A 74 -8.97 -16.21 10.50
N VAL A 75 -8.93 -15.15 11.31
CA VAL A 75 -10.12 -14.45 11.77
C VAL A 75 -10.99 -14.00 10.59
N SER A 76 -12.31 -13.99 10.78
CA SER A 76 -13.21 -13.48 9.76
C SER A 76 -13.18 -11.95 9.76
N SER A 77 -13.08 -11.32 8.58
CA SER A 77 -13.17 -9.86 8.50
C SER A 77 -14.51 -9.34 9.03
N ALA A 78 -15.59 -10.11 8.86
CA ALA A 78 -16.91 -9.78 9.38
C ALA A 78 -16.96 -9.70 10.92
N SER A 79 -16.10 -10.46 11.61
CA SER A 79 -16.05 -10.44 13.08
C SER A 79 -15.39 -9.18 13.65
N LEU A 80 -14.73 -8.37 12.82
CA LEU A 80 -14.06 -7.13 13.22
C LEU A 80 -15.02 -5.92 13.27
N GLY A 81 -16.24 -6.05 12.74
CA GLY A 81 -17.26 -5.00 12.76
C GLY A 81 -16.76 -3.67 12.19
N ASP A 82 -17.06 -2.57 12.89
CA ASP A 82 -16.74 -1.19 12.48
C ASP A 82 -15.22 -0.88 12.44
N LEU A 83 -14.37 -1.80 12.93
CA LEU A 83 -12.92 -1.66 12.78
C LEU A 83 -12.47 -1.96 11.33
N TYR A 84 -13.20 -2.81 10.62
CA TYR A 84 -12.82 -3.24 9.28
C TYR A 84 -13.44 -2.35 8.18
N PRO A 85 -12.70 -2.04 7.09
CA PRO A 85 -11.28 -2.34 6.88
C PRO A 85 -10.35 -1.27 7.47
N ASN A 86 -10.85 -0.06 7.72
CA ASN A 86 -10.02 1.14 7.86
C ASN A 86 -9.15 1.18 9.13
N LYS A 87 -9.53 0.53 10.23
CA LYS A 87 -8.75 0.53 11.50
C LYS A 87 -7.83 -0.68 11.66
N VAL A 88 -7.96 -1.69 10.81
CA VAL A 88 -7.19 -2.95 10.90
C VAL A 88 -6.21 -3.12 9.74
N LEU A 89 -6.47 -2.47 8.60
CA LEU A 89 -5.50 -2.32 7.52
C LEU A 89 -4.69 -1.04 7.76
N ASP A 90 -3.90 -1.05 8.83
CA ASP A 90 -3.32 0.14 9.46
C ASP A 90 -1.83 0.37 9.19
N GLY A 91 -1.18 -0.47 8.38
CA GLY A 91 0.18 -0.17 7.95
C GLY A 91 0.82 -1.18 7.02
N ALA A 92 1.99 -0.78 6.53
CA ALA A 92 2.84 -1.56 5.65
C ALA A 92 4.27 -1.58 6.23
N PRO A 93 4.64 -2.63 7.00
CA PRO A 93 5.90 -2.62 7.76
C PRO A 93 7.15 -2.71 6.87
N TYR A 94 7.00 -3.11 5.60
CA TYR A 94 8.12 -3.26 4.67
C TYR A 94 8.23 -2.02 3.78
N GLY A 95 8.89 -0.99 4.32
CA GLY A 95 9.17 0.26 3.62
C GLY A 95 10.40 0.20 2.69
N GLY A 96 10.66 1.28 1.97
CA GLY A 96 11.88 1.41 1.17
C GLY A 96 11.80 0.84 -0.24
N ILE A 97 10.65 0.33 -0.67
CA ILE A 97 10.52 -0.36 -1.96
C ILE A 97 10.41 0.68 -3.06
N ARG A 98 11.42 0.75 -3.94
CA ARG A 98 11.43 1.67 -5.08
C ARG A 98 10.77 1.03 -6.29
N ASN A 99 10.08 1.85 -7.09
CA ASN A 99 9.34 1.41 -8.27
C ASN A 99 8.45 0.19 -7.93
N PHE A 100 8.44 -0.84 -8.77
CA PHE A 100 7.75 -2.09 -8.50
C PHE A 100 8.66 -3.29 -8.80
N PRO A 101 8.95 -4.14 -7.80
CA PRO A 101 9.53 -5.45 -8.03
C PRO A 101 8.56 -6.36 -8.81
N PRO A 102 8.97 -7.59 -9.17
CA PRO A 102 8.08 -8.55 -9.82
C PRO A 102 6.76 -8.76 -9.05
N PRO A 103 5.69 -9.21 -9.74
CA PRO A 103 4.38 -9.43 -9.14
C PRO A 103 4.43 -10.20 -7.81
N ALA A 104 3.58 -9.81 -6.87
CA ALA A 104 3.44 -10.54 -5.61
C ALA A 104 2.86 -11.93 -5.89
N LYS A 105 3.53 -12.97 -5.42
CA LYS A 105 3.01 -14.34 -5.46
C LYS A 105 2.21 -14.59 -4.19
N VAL A 106 0.94 -14.97 -4.36
CA VAL A 106 0.00 -15.24 -3.27
C VAL A 106 -0.46 -16.69 -3.37
N THR A 107 -0.37 -17.42 -2.27
CA THR A 107 -0.92 -18.78 -2.14
C THR A 107 -1.72 -18.90 -0.86
N TRP A 108 -2.92 -19.46 -0.90
CA TRP A 108 -3.78 -19.61 0.27
C TRP A 108 -4.80 -20.73 0.06
N ARG A 109 -5.52 -21.08 1.11
CA ARG A 109 -6.80 -21.81 0.98
C ARG A 109 -7.94 -20.90 1.43
N SER A 110 -9.03 -20.90 0.69
CA SER A 110 -10.27 -20.18 1.01
C SER A 110 -10.96 -20.77 2.25
N LYS A 111 -12.04 -20.13 2.69
CA LYS A 111 -12.82 -20.50 3.87
C LYS A 111 -13.37 -21.93 3.81
N ASP A 112 -13.68 -22.42 2.62
CA ASP A 112 -14.12 -23.80 2.36
C ASP A 112 -12.96 -24.79 2.16
N GLY A 113 -11.72 -24.32 2.27
CA GLY A 113 -10.50 -25.11 2.18
C GLY A 113 -9.95 -25.31 0.77
N GLN A 114 -10.56 -24.72 -0.27
CA GLN A 114 -10.08 -24.83 -1.65
C GLN A 114 -8.73 -24.10 -1.83
N PRO A 115 -7.73 -24.71 -2.48
CA PRO A 115 -6.44 -24.08 -2.70
C PRO A 115 -6.48 -23.08 -3.85
N HIS A 116 -5.79 -21.94 -3.65
CA HIS A 116 -5.64 -20.89 -4.64
C HIS A 116 -4.18 -20.42 -4.77
N GLU A 117 -3.82 -19.99 -5.98
CA GLU A 117 -2.58 -19.29 -6.28
C GLU A 117 -2.88 -18.11 -7.22
N ALA A 118 -2.26 -16.96 -6.98
CA ALA A 118 -2.37 -15.78 -7.84
C ALA A 118 -1.05 -15.01 -7.91
N MET A 119 -0.83 -14.37 -9.07
CA MET A 119 0.20 -13.35 -9.26
C MET A 119 -0.47 -11.99 -9.32
N VAL A 120 -0.10 -11.08 -8.43
CA VAL A 120 -0.69 -9.74 -8.32
C VAL A 120 0.37 -8.71 -8.71
N ASP A 121 0.21 -8.14 -9.90
CA ASP A 121 1.14 -7.14 -10.42
C ASP A 121 0.83 -5.75 -9.83
N ILE A 122 1.53 -5.41 -8.75
CA ILE A 122 1.41 -4.10 -8.08
C ILE A 122 1.82 -2.96 -9.02
N GLY A 123 2.81 -3.19 -9.89
CA GLY A 123 3.24 -2.20 -10.86
C GLY A 123 2.22 -1.94 -11.96
N ALA A 124 1.46 -2.96 -12.37
CA ALA A 124 0.34 -2.76 -13.29
C ALA A 124 -0.82 -1.99 -12.64
N ILE A 125 -1.13 -2.27 -11.36
CA ILE A 125 -2.18 -1.57 -10.60
C ILE A 125 -1.85 -0.08 -10.45
N PHE A 126 -0.58 0.24 -10.15
CA PHE A 126 -0.10 1.60 -9.92
C PHE A 126 0.87 2.08 -11.01
N LYS A 127 0.60 1.73 -12.27
CA LYS A 127 1.49 1.99 -13.42
C LYS A 127 1.91 3.46 -13.59
N ASP A 128 1.04 4.38 -13.17
CA ASP A 128 1.27 5.82 -13.30
C ASP A 128 2.01 6.39 -12.08
N GLN A 129 2.18 5.60 -11.02
CA GLN A 129 2.85 5.98 -9.77
C GLN A 129 2.30 7.27 -9.16
N ILE A 130 0.97 7.36 -9.11
CA ILE A 130 0.23 8.50 -8.55
C ILE A 130 -0.39 8.10 -7.21
N VAL A 131 -0.26 8.98 -6.22
CA VAL A 131 -0.89 8.84 -4.91
C VAL A 131 -2.41 8.95 -5.06
N LEU A 132 -3.13 7.92 -4.61
CA LEU A 132 -4.58 7.95 -4.48
C LEU A 132 -4.96 8.71 -3.20
N HIS A 133 -5.78 9.75 -3.33
CA HIS A 133 -6.30 10.51 -2.17
C HIS A 133 -7.66 11.14 -2.45
N LYS A 134 -8.33 11.57 -1.38
CA LYS A 134 -9.64 12.26 -1.43
C LYS A 134 -9.58 13.72 -0.96
N VAL A 135 -8.38 14.26 -0.71
CA VAL A 135 -8.20 15.66 -0.31
C VAL A 135 -8.74 16.60 -1.40
N PRO A 136 -9.67 17.52 -1.07
CA PRO A 136 -10.13 18.55 -1.99
C PRO A 136 -8.99 19.48 -2.44
N GLN A 137 -9.03 19.92 -3.71
CA GLN A 137 -7.97 20.73 -4.31
C GLN A 137 -7.70 22.05 -3.56
N ASP A 138 -8.74 22.68 -3.04
CA ASP A 138 -8.67 23.92 -2.26
C ASP A 138 -8.05 23.74 -0.87
N GLN A 139 -8.08 22.51 -0.35
CA GLN A 139 -7.46 22.12 0.92
C GLN A 139 -6.02 21.64 0.74
N LEU A 140 -5.56 21.31 -0.47
CA LEU A 140 -4.17 20.93 -0.70
C LEU A 140 -3.22 22.14 -0.56
N PRO A 141 -2.06 22.00 0.09
CA PRO A 141 -0.94 22.93 -0.06
C PRO A 141 -0.61 23.10 -1.55
N PRO A 142 -0.24 24.30 -2.03
CA PRO A 142 -0.03 24.49 -3.47
C PRO A 142 1.21 23.74 -3.96
N ILE A 143 2.21 23.67 -3.08
CA ILE A 143 3.45 22.92 -3.25
C ILE A 143 3.62 22.03 -2.04
N LEU A 144 3.92 20.75 -2.25
CA LEU A 144 4.44 19.86 -1.21
C LEU A 144 5.96 19.84 -1.27
N THR A 145 6.59 20.00 -0.10
CA THR A 145 8.05 20.08 0.05
C THR A 145 8.70 18.78 0.51
N ALA A 146 7.91 17.72 0.62
CA ALA A 146 8.33 16.38 1.01
C ALA A 146 7.70 15.35 0.05
N PRO A 147 8.41 14.24 -0.23
CA PRO A 147 7.82 13.14 -0.98
C PRO A 147 6.74 12.44 -0.14
N ILE A 148 5.78 11.82 -0.82
CA ILE A 148 4.79 10.95 -0.17
C ILE A 148 5.13 9.51 -0.52
N PHE A 149 5.24 8.68 0.52
CA PHE A 149 5.46 7.25 0.38
C PHE A 149 4.16 6.53 0.82
N PRO A 150 3.33 6.05 -0.14
CA PRO A 150 2.11 5.35 0.22
C PRO A 150 2.40 3.98 0.84
N ASP A 151 1.50 3.56 1.72
CA ASP A 151 1.36 2.18 2.15
C ASP A 151 0.46 1.45 1.14
N ILE A 152 0.99 0.41 0.51
CA ILE A 152 0.24 -0.51 -0.35
C ILE A 152 -0.05 -1.76 0.47
N ILE A 153 -1.33 -2.10 0.60
CA ILE A 153 -1.79 -3.22 1.42
C ILE A 153 -2.48 -4.24 0.53
N LEU A 154 -1.91 -5.45 0.46
CA LEU A 154 -2.55 -6.60 -0.21
C LEU A 154 -3.30 -7.43 0.82
N GLU A 155 -4.63 -7.44 0.70
CA GLU A 155 -5.51 -8.26 1.51
C GLU A 155 -5.92 -9.52 0.75
N VAL A 156 -5.88 -10.67 1.42
CA VAL A 156 -6.52 -11.91 0.98
C VAL A 156 -7.71 -12.21 1.89
N ASN A 157 -8.93 -12.05 1.39
CA ASN A 157 -10.15 -12.27 2.15
C ASN A 157 -11.00 -13.37 1.50
N ASP A 158 -10.99 -14.56 2.08
CA ASP A 158 -11.58 -15.78 1.53
C ASP A 158 -11.11 -16.05 0.08
N ARG A 159 -11.94 -15.72 -0.90
CA ARG A 159 -11.67 -15.90 -2.34
C ARG A 159 -11.31 -14.61 -3.05
N THR A 160 -11.22 -13.49 -2.33
CA THR A 160 -11.00 -12.18 -2.93
C THR A 160 -9.64 -11.63 -2.53
N ILE A 161 -8.88 -11.16 -3.51
CA ILE A 161 -7.70 -10.32 -3.26
C ILE A 161 -8.11 -8.87 -3.49
N ASN A 162 -7.86 -8.04 -2.47
CA ASN A 162 -7.99 -6.60 -2.54
C ASN A 162 -6.61 -5.95 -2.42
N VAL A 163 -6.35 -4.89 -3.17
CA VAL A 163 -5.17 -4.04 -2.98
C VAL A 163 -5.62 -2.64 -2.66
N TYR A 164 -5.16 -2.13 -1.54
CA TYR A 164 -5.44 -0.79 -1.06
C TYR A 164 -4.20 0.09 -1.12
N MET A 165 -4.43 1.39 -1.22
CA MET A 165 -3.44 2.43 -0.94
C MET A 165 -3.90 3.26 0.25
N ARG A 166 -2.96 3.58 1.14
CA ARG A 166 -3.11 4.61 2.16
C ARG A 166 -1.92 5.57 2.05
N ALA A 167 -2.18 6.86 2.05
CA ALA A 167 -1.13 7.86 1.91
C ALA A 167 -1.39 9.05 2.82
N HIS A 168 -0.36 9.50 3.51
CA HIS A 168 -0.42 10.72 4.32
C HIS A 168 -0.33 11.95 3.40
N VAL A 169 -1.46 12.59 3.15
CA VAL A 169 -1.54 13.79 2.32
C VAL A 169 -1.85 15.00 3.22
N SER A 170 -0.87 15.88 3.35
CA SER A 170 -1.03 17.12 4.13
C SER A 170 -2.11 18.02 3.55
N THR A 171 -2.81 18.73 4.43
CA THR A 171 -3.88 19.66 4.11
C THR A 171 -3.61 21.01 4.77
N ARG A 172 -4.22 22.08 4.25
CA ARG A 172 -4.15 23.42 4.84
C ARG A 172 -5.12 23.64 6.00
N VAL A 173 -5.97 22.65 6.28
CA VAL A 173 -7.06 22.75 7.27
C VAL A 173 -7.00 21.56 8.21
N LEU A 174 -7.22 21.81 9.51
CA LEU A 174 -7.28 20.74 10.50
C LEU A 174 -8.49 19.83 10.24
N GLN A 175 -8.29 18.52 10.26
CA GLN A 175 -9.37 17.54 10.20
C GLN A 175 -10.10 17.44 11.54
N GLU A 176 -9.41 17.73 12.64
CA GLU A 176 -9.94 17.78 14.00
C GLU A 176 -9.68 19.16 14.59
N LEU A 177 -10.76 19.89 14.91
CA LEU A 177 -10.64 21.25 15.45
C LEU A 177 -9.85 21.26 16.76
N GLY A 178 -8.78 22.06 16.81
CA GLY A 178 -7.92 22.19 17.98
C GLY A 178 -6.80 21.15 18.08
N ASN A 179 -6.75 20.16 17.19
CA ASN A 179 -5.63 19.23 17.10
C ASN A 179 -4.66 19.69 15.98
N PRO A 180 -3.53 20.32 16.30
CA PRO A 180 -2.58 20.81 15.30
C PRO A 180 -1.89 19.70 14.51
N LEU A 181 -1.97 18.44 14.96
CA LEU A 181 -1.44 17.27 14.26
C LEU A 181 -2.47 16.63 13.33
N SER A 182 -3.61 17.28 13.08
CA SER A 182 -4.66 16.77 12.19
C SER A 182 -4.68 17.48 10.84
N ASP A 183 -3.58 18.10 10.43
CA ASP A 183 -3.43 18.80 9.14
C ASP A 183 -3.11 17.83 7.98
N TYR A 184 -3.72 16.64 7.99
CA TYR A 184 -3.53 15.64 6.95
C TYR A 184 -4.74 14.72 6.80
N ARG A 185 -4.86 14.06 5.64
CA ARG A 185 -5.72 12.89 5.45
C ARG A 185 -4.89 11.66 5.16
N SER A 186 -5.37 10.52 5.62
CA SER A 186 -4.77 9.19 5.39
C SER A 186 -5.86 8.16 5.14
N ASP A 187 -6.66 8.43 4.11
CA ASP A 187 -7.78 7.58 3.72
C ASP A 187 -7.27 6.25 3.13
N LEU A 188 -7.90 5.14 3.50
CA LEU A 188 -7.72 3.86 2.83
C LEU A 188 -8.56 3.81 1.54
N ILE A 189 -7.92 3.60 0.40
CA ILE A 189 -8.55 3.60 -0.92
C ILE A 189 -8.31 2.25 -1.60
N LEU A 190 -9.40 1.58 -2.01
CA LEU A 190 -9.35 0.35 -2.79
C LEU A 190 -8.91 0.67 -4.22
N ALA A 191 -7.77 0.11 -4.65
CA ALA A 191 -7.20 0.31 -5.98
C ALA A 191 -7.51 -0.87 -6.92
N TYR A 192 -7.63 -2.08 -6.37
CA TYR A 192 -7.88 -3.29 -7.13
C TYR A 192 -8.65 -4.31 -6.29
N SER A 193 -9.55 -5.06 -6.92
CA SER A 193 -10.27 -6.17 -6.31
C SER A 193 -10.51 -7.26 -7.34
N LYS A 194 -10.26 -8.52 -6.97
CA LYS A 194 -10.57 -9.68 -7.80
C LYS A 194 -10.92 -10.89 -6.94
N THR A 195 -12.04 -11.52 -7.28
CA THR A 195 -12.50 -12.78 -6.69
C THR A 195 -12.12 -13.97 -7.58
N TYR A 196 -11.76 -15.09 -6.96
CA TYR A 196 -11.30 -16.32 -7.59
C TYR A 196 -12.28 -17.48 -7.34
N ASP A 197 -12.51 -18.28 -8.38
CA ASP A 197 -13.39 -19.46 -8.36
C ASP A 197 -12.74 -20.69 -7.73
#